data_AF-A0A970T8Y6-F1
#
_entry.id   AF-A0A970T8Y6-F1
#
_cell.length_a   1.000
_cell.length_b   1.000
_cell.length_c   1.000
_cell.angle_alpha   90.00
_cell.angle_beta   90.00
_cell.angle_gamma   90.00
#
_symmetry.space_group_name_H-M   'P 1'
#
loop_
_entity.id
_entity.type
_entity.pdbx_description
1 polymer ?
#
loop_
_entity_poly.entity_id
_entity_poly.type
_entity_poly.pdbx_seq_one_letter_code
_entity_poly.pdbx_strand_id
1 'polypeptide(L)'
;MDWKNLPKETREMTSFLNLVLDETIELGNEDFVTTYIRCFGVKCHGIIETAMNYELDEVHWRCTKCSKSGVIRNIFGDLKE
;
A
#
# COMPACT_ATOMS: atom_id res chain seq x y z
N MET A 1 14.79 -12.19 -11.16
CA MET A 1 15.22 -10.96 -10.44
C MET A 1 15.86 -11.40 -9.13
N ASP A 2 17.09 -10.98 -8.83
CA ASP A 2 17.74 -11.34 -7.56
C ASP A 2 17.38 -10.29 -6.50
N TRP A 3 16.49 -10.67 -5.59
CA TRP A 3 16.00 -9.82 -4.50
C TRP A 3 17.13 -9.21 -3.67
N LYS A 4 18.24 -9.94 -3.48
CA LYS A 4 19.35 -9.49 -2.62
C LYS A 4 20.15 -8.34 -3.24
N ASN A 5 20.10 -8.19 -4.57
CA ASN A 5 20.84 -7.17 -5.30
C ASN A 5 20.06 -5.85 -5.49
N LEU A 6 18.79 -5.79 -5.06
CA LEU A 6 18.01 -4.56 -5.11
C LEU A 6 18.52 -3.55 -4.07
N PRO A 7 18.48 -2.24 -4.39
CA PRO A 7 18.74 -1.21 -3.40
C PRO A 7 17.89 -1.41 -2.15
N LYS A 8 18.44 -1.08 -0.98
CA LYS A 8 17.73 -1.20 0.29
C LYS A 8 16.37 -0.50 0.25
N GLU A 9 16.36 0.74 -0.25
CA GLU A 9 15.16 1.57 -0.36
C GLU A 9 14.09 0.92 -1.25
N THR A 10 14.49 0.28 -2.35
CA THR A 10 13.58 -0.46 -3.22
C THR A 10 12.93 -1.63 -2.46
N ARG A 11 13.73 -2.40 -1.70
CA ARG A 11 13.22 -3.52 -0.90
C ARG A 11 12.27 -3.05 0.19
N GLU A 12 12.63 -1.98 0.90
CA GLU A 12 11.78 -1.39 1.95
C GLU A 12 10.46 -0.88 1.37
N MET A 13 10.49 -0.24 0.19
CA MET A 13 9.28 0.21 -0.50
C MET A 13 8.40 -0.97 -0.93
N THR A 14 8.99 -2.03 -1.50
CA THR A 14 8.23 -3.24 -1.85
C THR A 14 7.59 -3.88 -0.63
N SER A 15 8.33 -4.06 0.46
CA SER A 15 7.78 -4.59 1.72
C SER A 15 6.65 -3.71 2.26
N PHE A 16 6.80 -2.39 2.18
CA PHE A 16 5.76 -1.44 2.59
C PHE A 16 4.49 -1.59 1.75
N LEU A 17 4.61 -1.65 0.42
CA LEU A 17 3.46 -1.80 -0.46
C LEU A 17 2.75 -3.14 -0.27
N ASN A 18 3.48 -4.22 -0.03
CA ASN A 18 2.89 -5.52 0.29
C ASN A 18 2.06 -5.46 1.57
N LEU A 19 2.58 -4.84 2.64
CA LEU A 19 1.81 -4.66 3.88
C LEU A 19 0.53 -3.86 3.64
N VAL A 20 0.60 -2.80 2.82
CA VAL A 20 -0.58 -2.00 2.46
C VAL A 20 -1.60 -2.85 1.71
N LEU A 21 -1.18 -3.69 0.76
CA LEU A 21 -2.07 -4.58 0.04
C LEU A 21 -2.72 -5.61 0.95
N ASP A 22 -1.91 -6.37 1.70
CA ASP A 22 -2.37 -7.45 2.57
C ASP A 22 -3.43 -6.93 3.55
N GLU A 23 -3.13 -5.81 4.21
CA GLU A 23 -4.04 -5.19 5.18
C GLU A 23 -5.33 -4.69 4.52
N THR A 24 -5.25 -4.04 3.36
CA THR A 24 -6.44 -3.50 2.69
C THR A 24 -7.34 -4.61 2.18
N ILE A 25 -6.76 -5.71 1.66
CA ILE A 25 -7.51 -6.88 1.21
C ILE A 25 -8.19 -7.57 2.40
N GLU A 26 -7.52 -7.69 3.54
CA GLU A 26 -8.10 -8.27 4.75
C GLU A 26 -9.27 -7.44 5.30
N LEU A 27 -9.15 -6.11 5.29
CA LEU A 27 -10.19 -5.19 5.77
C LEU A 27 -11.35 -5.03 4.79
N GLY A 28 -11.11 -5.08 3.47
CA GLY A 28 -12.12 -5.00 2.43
C GLY A 28 -12.92 -3.69 2.42
N ASN A 29 -12.36 -2.61 2.95
CA ASN A 29 -13.04 -1.33 3.13
C ASN A 29 -12.94 -0.44 1.87
N GLU A 30 -14.06 0.14 1.44
CA GLU A 30 -14.08 1.09 0.31
C GLU A 30 -13.80 2.54 0.74
N ASP A 31 -14.11 2.89 1.99
CA ASP A 31 -13.75 4.18 2.60
C ASP A 31 -12.39 4.11 3.28
N PHE A 32 -11.67 5.24 3.39
CA PHE A 32 -10.38 5.27 4.08
C PHE A 32 -10.50 4.87 5.56
N VAL A 33 -9.82 3.79 5.95
CA VAL A 33 -9.69 3.36 7.35
C VAL A 33 -8.24 3.37 7.79
N THR A 34 -8.00 3.63 9.08
CA THR A 34 -6.66 3.62 9.66
C THR A 34 -6.17 2.18 9.86
N THR A 35 -4.94 1.89 9.42
CA THR A 35 -4.25 0.60 9.60
C THR A 35 -3.30 0.64 10.80
N TYR A 36 -2.54 -0.43 11.08
CA TYR A 36 -1.39 -0.38 11.99
C TYR A 36 -0.06 -0.02 11.29
N ILE A 37 -0.09 0.21 9.97
CA ILE A 37 1.10 0.42 9.16
C ILE A 37 1.65 1.83 9.38
N ARG A 38 2.93 1.93 9.75
CA ARG A 38 3.61 3.23 9.91
C ARG A 38 4.06 3.77 8.56
N CYS A 39 4.04 5.09 8.42
CA CYS A 39 4.56 5.76 7.22
C CYS A 39 6.06 5.48 7.03
N PHE A 40 6.47 5.13 5.81
CA PHE A 40 7.88 4.94 5.46
C PHE A 40 8.69 6.25 5.32
N GLY A 41 8.04 7.41 5.43
CA GLY A 41 8.69 8.71 5.31
C GLY A 41 9.71 8.95 6.44
N VAL A 42 10.89 9.42 6.08
CA VAL A 42 11.96 9.77 7.04
C VAL A 42 11.42 10.76 8.10
N LYS A 43 11.56 10.41 9.38
CA LYS A 43 11.06 11.17 10.56
C LYS A 43 9.54 11.35 10.61
N CYS A 44 8.77 10.67 9.77
CA CYS A 44 7.32 10.68 9.85
C CYS A 44 6.84 9.67 10.91
N HIS A 45 5.91 10.10 11.75
CA HIS A 45 5.27 9.26 12.77
C HIS A 45 3.77 9.09 12.47
N GLY A 46 3.41 9.19 11.19
CA GLY A 46 2.05 9.00 10.71
C GLY A 46 1.73 7.53 10.53
N ILE A 47 0.45 7.24 10.51
CA ILE A 47 -0.12 5.93 10.22
C ILE A 47 -0.73 5.98 8.82
N ILE A 48 -0.72 4.85 8.11
CA ILE A 48 -1.33 4.74 6.80
C ILE A 48 -2.82 4.47 6.95
N GLU A 49 -3.61 5.24 6.22
CA GLU A 49 -5.00 4.91 5.90
C GLU A 49 -5.07 4.28 4.52
N THR A 50 -5.93 3.28 4.36
CA THR A 50 -6.11 2.59 3.09
C THR A 50 -7.59 2.48 2.73
N ALA A 51 -7.86 2.37 1.44
CA ALA A 51 -9.18 2.16 0.86
C ALA A 51 -9.07 1.31 -0.41
N MET A 52 -10.01 0.42 -0.63
CA MET A 52 -10.13 -0.35 -1.85
C MET A 52 -11.11 0.33 -2.82
N ASN A 53 -10.76 0.37 -4.09
CA ASN A 53 -11.67 0.71 -5.17
C ASN A 53 -11.85 -0.54 -6.03
N TYR A 54 -12.93 -1.27 -5.80
CA TYR A 54 -13.24 -2.50 -6.53
C TYR A 54 -13.60 -2.25 -8.01
N GLU A 55 -14.19 -1.09 -8.32
CA GLU A 55 -14.57 -0.75 -9.70
C GLU A 55 -13.34 -0.58 -10.61
N LEU A 56 -12.25 -0.04 -10.06
CA LEU A 56 -11.02 0.24 -10.77
C LEU A 56 -9.90 -0.77 -10.49
N ASP A 57 -10.15 -1.79 -9.65
CA ASP A 57 -9.14 -2.75 -9.20
C ASP A 57 -7.91 -2.05 -8.58
N GLU A 58 -8.16 -1.12 -7.64
CA GLU A 58 -7.13 -0.30 -7.01
C GLU A 58 -7.13 -0.36 -5.47
N VAL A 59 -5.94 -0.30 -4.86
CA VAL A 59 -5.75 0.08 -3.46
C VAL A 59 -5.21 1.50 -3.39
N HIS A 60 -5.92 2.36 -2.69
CA HIS A 60 -5.51 3.73 -2.38
C HIS A 60 -4.93 3.76 -0.97
N TRP A 61 -3.82 4.47 -0.78
CA TRP A 61 -3.23 4.66 0.55
C TRP A 61 -2.75 6.08 0.75
N ARG A 62 -2.83 6.57 1.99
CA ARG A 62 -2.35 7.90 2.37
C ARG A 62 -1.84 7.92 3.80
N CYS A 63 -0.86 8.77 4.07
CA CYS A 63 -0.37 9.00 5.42
C CYS A 63 -1.23 10.05 6.14
N THR A 64 -1.55 9.82 7.41
CA THR A 64 -2.31 10.76 8.25
C THR A 64 -1.55 12.03 8.65
N LYS A 65 -0.22 12.08 8.45
CA LYS A 65 0.62 13.20 8.91
C LYS A 65 1.44 13.90 7.84
N CYS A 66 1.79 13.23 6.75
CA CYS A 66 2.57 13.83 5.68
C CYS A 66 1.87 13.61 4.34
N SER A 67 2.35 14.27 3.29
CA SER A 67 1.74 14.21 1.95
C SER A 67 2.04 12.93 1.16
N LYS A 68 2.59 11.88 1.80
CA LYS A 68 2.83 10.61 1.11
C LYS A 68 1.54 9.86 0.92
N SER A 69 1.26 9.53 -0.33
CA SER A 69 0.13 8.71 -0.76
C SER A 69 0.50 7.96 -2.03
N GLY A 70 -0.35 7.01 -2.41
CA GLY A 70 -0.19 6.28 -3.65
C GLY A 70 -1.42 5.44 -4.00
N VAL A 71 -1.38 4.88 -5.20
CA VAL A 71 -2.39 3.98 -5.73
C VAL A 71 -1.67 2.75 -6.27
N ILE A 72 -2.10 1.57 -5.85
CA ILE A 72 -1.68 0.28 -6.39
C ILE A 72 -2.81 -0.20 -7.28
N ARG A 73 -2.52 -0.54 -8.53
CA ARG A 73 -3.52 -0.90 -9.54
C ARG A 73 -3.38 -2.36 -9.96
N ASN A 74 -4.43 -2.89 -10.58
CA ASN A 74 -4.45 -4.23 -11.15
C ASN A 74 -4.15 -5.30 -10.08
N ILE A 75 -4.76 -5.16 -8.89
CA ILE A 75 -4.42 -5.99 -7.71
C ILE A 75 -4.99 -7.40 -7.81
N PHE A 76 -6.09 -7.62 -8.55
CA PHE A 76 -6.63 -8.95 -8.83
C PHE A 76 -6.08 -9.55 -10.14
N GLY A 77 -5.34 -8.76 -10.92
CA GLY A 77 -4.79 -9.15 -12.22
C GLY A 77 -5.86 -9.29 -13.29
N ASP A 78 -5.44 -9.52 -14.54
CA ASP A 78 -6.36 -9.85 -15.61
C ASP A 78 -6.94 -11.25 -15.31
N LEU A 79 -8.21 -11.31 -14.88
CA LEU A 79 -9.00 -12.54 -14.89
C LEU A 79 -9.17 -12.96 -16.36
N LYS A 80 -8.19 -13.67 -16.91
CA LYS A 80 -8.33 -14.34 -18.20
C LYS A 80 -9.21 -15.56 -17.98
N GLU A 81 -10.48 -15.45 -18.36
CA GLU A 81 -11.35 -16.59 -18.67
C GLU A 81 -10.77 -17.45 -19.79
#